data_AF-A0A1M5DWX1-F1
#
_entry.id   AF-A0A1M5DWX1-F1
#
_cell.length_a   1.000
_cell.length_b   1.000
_cell.length_c   1.000
_cell.angle_alpha   90.00
_cell.angle_beta   90.00
_cell.angle_gamma   90.00
#
_symmetry.space_group_name_H-M   'P 1'
#
loop_
_entity.id
_entity.type
_entity.pdbx_description
1 polymer ?
#
loop_
_entity_poly.entity_id
_entity_poly.type
_entity_poly.pdbx_seq_one_letter_code
_entity_poly.pdbx_strand_id
1 'polypeptide(L)'
;MIRHSLLYLVIALIATIEYVSGFAVSIVPGWQSVIVPPFMILSIFLLVWLYCLPIGYAILEKKNNLPPQRTVFIHLFLTLCFFFYSNGVNSLYNTPNVFLRFAIPLGLFAIGQMIYIISFFKALKRTTA
;
A
#
# COMPACT_ATOMS: atom_id res chain seq x y z
N MET A 1 -8.53 19.56 11.86
CA MET A 1 -7.88 19.09 10.62
C MET A 1 -7.42 17.66 10.82
N ILE A 2 -7.76 16.74 9.91
CA ILE A 2 -7.24 15.36 9.95
C ILE A 2 -5.78 15.40 9.50
N ARG A 3 -4.88 14.79 10.28
CA ARG A 3 -3.48 14.60 9.89
C ARG A 3 -3.42 13.42 8.91
N HIS A 4 -3.01 13.69 7.68
CA HIS A 4 -2.85 12.69 6.63
C HIS A 4 -1.77 11.67 7.02
N SER A 5 -0.69 12.11 7.69
CA SER A 5 0.31 11.20 8.25
C SER A 5 -0.31 10.15 9.18
N LEU A 6 -1.18 10.58 10.09
CA LEU A 6 -1.88 9.69 11.02
C LEU A 6 -2.89 8.77 10.30
N LEU A 7 -3.60 9.28 9.29
CA LEU A 7 -4.49 8.48 8.46
C LEU A 7 -3.74 7.30 7.81
N TYR A 8 -2.63 7.56 7.11
CA TYR A 8 -1.86 6.51 6.45
C TYR A 8 -1.20 5.56 7.45
N LEU A 9 -0.82 6.04 8.65
CA LEU A 9 -0.30 5.18 9.72
C LEU A 9 -1.36 4.19 10.21
N VAL A 10 -2.59 4.65 10.45
CA VAL A 10 -3.70 3.77 10.87
C VAL A 10 -3.97 2.71 9.80
N ILE A 11 -3.97 3.10 8.52
CA ILE A 11 -4.16 2.15 7.42
C ILE A 11 -3.00 1.14 7.38
N ALA A 12 -1.75 1.56 7.63
CA ALA A 12 -0.59 0.66 7.70
C ALA A 12 -0.72 -0.37 8.81
N LEU A 13 -1.19 0.05 9.98
CA LEU A 13 -1.44 -0.84 11.11
C LEU A 13 -2.53 -1.87 10.79
N ILE A 14 -3.67 -1.42 10.21
CA ILE A 14 -4.76 -2.31 9.79
C ILE A 14 -4.25 -3.32 8.76
N ALA A 15 -3.54 -2.86 7.73
CA ALA A 15 -2.97 -3.73 6.70
C ALA A 15 -1.97 -4.75 7.29
N THR A 16 -1.20 -4.36 8.31
CA THR A 16 -0.27 -5.28 8.99
C THR A 16 -1.01 -6.40 9.70
N ILE A 17 -2.11 -6.09 10.39
CA ILE A 17 -2.93 -7.11 11.07
C ILE A 17 -3.49 -8.10 10.04
N GLU A 18 -4.02 -7.63 8.92
CA GLU A 18 -4.52 -8.50 7.85
C GLU A 18 -3.40 -9.37 7.26
N TYR A 19 -2.23 -8.81 6.95
CA TYR A 19 -1.13 -9.57 6.36
C TYR A 19 -0.53 -10.61 7.30
N VAL A 20 -0.37 -10.29 8.59
CA VAL A 20 0.15 -11.24 9.59
C VAL A 20 -0.80 -12.42 9.77
N SER A 21 -2.11 -12.18 9.67
CA SER A 21 -3.12 -13.26 9.77
C SER A 21 -3.06 -14.29 8.63
N GLY A 22 -2.44 -13.94 7.49
CA GLY A 22 -2.31 -14.82 6.33
C GLY A 22 -1.16 -15.84 6.41
N PHE A 23 -0.30 -15.77 7.44
CA PHE A 23 0.78 -16.73 7.63
C PHE A 23 0.27 -18.01 8.31
N ALA A 24 0.26 -19.12 7.58
CA ALA A 24 -0.03 -20.45 8.14
C ALA A 24 1.28 -21.17 8.47
N VAL A 25 1.46 -21.55 9.73
CA VAL A 25 2.57 -22.42 10.17
C VAL A 25 2.04 -23.85 10.21
N SER A 26 2.50 -24.71 9.31
CA SER A 26 2.27 -26.15 9.42
C SER A 26 3.28 -26.71 10.40
N ILE A 27 2.80 -27.24 11.53
CA ILE A 27 3.63 -27.90 12.54
C ILE A 27 3.41 -29.40 12.40
N VAL A 28 4.24 -30.06 11.59
CA VAL A 28 4.41 -31.51 11.70
C VAL A 28 5.48 -31.74 12.76
N PRO A 29 5.26 -32.58 13.79
CA PRO A 29 6.29 -32.87 14.79
C PRO A 29 7.59 -33.32 14.11
N GLY A 30 8.67 -32.55 14.31
CA GLY A 30 9.99 -32.80 13.69
C GLY A 30 10.24 -32.08 12.36
N TRP A 31 9.23 -31.48 11.72
CA TRP A 31 9.33 -30.73 10.47
C TRP A 31 8.60 -29.39 10.58
N GLN A 32 9.36 -28.32 10.82
CA GLN A 32 8.85 -26.95 10.75
C GLN A 32 8.98 -26.46 9.30
N SER A 33 7.87 -26.41 8.56
CA SER A 33 7.86 -25.88 7.20
C SER A 33 6.93 -24.65 7.15
N VAL A 34 7.53 -23.47 6.93
CA VAL A 34 6.77 -22.25 6.68
C VAL A 34 6.30 -22.29 5.22
N ILE A 35 4.99 -22.40 5.02
CA ILE A 35 4.41 -22.31 3.68
C ILE A 35 4.36 -20.83 3.32
N VAL A 36 5.30 -20.42 2.47
CA VAL A 36 5.38 -19.04 1.98
C VAL A 36 4.30 -18.82 0.92
N PRO A 37 3.39 -17.85 1.08
CA PRO A 37 2.39 -17.57 0.07
C PRO A 37 3.07 -17.02 -1.21
N PRO A 38 2.57 -17.35 -2.41
CA PRO A 38 3.19 -16.99 -3.69
C PRO A 38 3.33 -15.48 -3.93
N PHE A 39 2.65 -14.64 -3.15
CA PHE A 39 2.71 -13.17 -3.22
C PHE A 39 3.43 -12.51 -2.05
N MET A 40 4.12 -13.28 -1.19
CA MET A 40 4.77 -12.75 0.02
C MET A 40 5.71 -11.57 -0.27
N ILE A 41 6.51 -11.65 -1.34
CA ILE A 41 7.44 -10.56 -1.72
C ILE A 41 6.67 -9.28 -2.04
N LEU A 42 5.60 -9.39 -2.83
CA LEU A 42 4.76 -8.25 -3.19
C LEU A 42 4.05 -7.68 -1.95
N SER A 43 3.52 -8.54 -1.08
CA SER A 43 2.85 -8.14 0.16
C SER A 43 3.80 -7.40 1.11
N ILE A 44 5.03 -7.90 1.28
CA ILE A 44 6.06 -7.22 2.07
C ILE A 44 6.39 -5.86 1.45
N PHE A 45 6.61 -5.81 0.13
CA PHE A 45 6.88 -4.55 -0.56
C PHE A 45 5.75 -3.53 -0.35
N LEU A 46 4.49 -3.95 -0.51
CA LEU A 46 3.32 -3.09 -0.31
C LEU A 46 3.24 -2.60 1.13
N LEU A 47 3.45 -3.47 2.10
CA LEU A 47 3.41 -3.12 3.51
C LEU A 47 4.50 -2.12 3.86
N VAL A 48 5.74 -2.38 3.46
CA VAL A 48 6.87 -1.44 3.63
C VAL A 48 6.56 -0.11 2.97
N TRP A 49 6.05 -0.12 1.74
CA TRP A 49 5.65 1.09 1.02
C TRP A 49 4.58 1.87 1.76
N LEU A 50 3.58 1.19 2.32
CA LEU A 50 2.51 1.84 3.06
C LEU A 50 3.00 2.47 4.37
N TYR A 51 4.07 1.95 4.98
CA TYR A 51 4.77 2.58 6.10
C TYR A 51 5.65 3.78 5.68
N CYS A 52 6.13 3.83 4.43
CA CYS A 52 6.82 5.00 3.91
C CYS A 52 5.89 6.20 3.68
N LEU A 53 4.64 5.97 3.28
CA LEU A 53 3.64 7.02 3.04
C LEU A 53 3.39 7.96 4.25
N PRO A 54 3.12 7.48 5.48
CA PRO A 54 2.92 8.36 6.63
C PRO A 54 4.15 9.17 6.97
N ILE A 55 5.36 8.62 6.75
CA ILE A 55 6.63 9.36 6.91
C ILE A 55 6.70 10.51 5.91
N GLY A 56 6.42 10.23 4.63
CA GLY A 56 6.41 11.26 3.59
C GLY A 56 5.37 12.36 3.86
N TYR A 57 4.15 12.00 4.26
CA TYR A 57 3.14 12.98 4.65
C TYR A 57 3.52 13.76 5.91
N ALA A 58 4.16 13.14 6.91
CA ALA A 58 4.64 13.82 8.11
C ALA A 58 5.69 14.89 7.78
N ILE A 59 6.59 14.62 6.82
CA ILE A 59 7.57 15.60 6.32
C ILE A 59 6.86 16.80 5.67
N LEU A 60 5.84 16.55 4.85
CA LEU A 60 5.07 17.62 4.19
C LEU A 60 4.23 18.43 5.18
N GLU A 61 3.62 17.77 6.16
CA GLU A 61 2.87 18.41 7.25
C GLU A 61 3.76 19.29 8.10
N LYS A 62 4.96 18.83 8.47
CA LYS A 62 5.93 19.63 9.24
C LYS A 62 6.35 20.90 8.49
N LYS A 63 6.36 20.84 7.16
CA LYS A 63 6.68 21.98 6.28
C LYS A 63 5.47 22.84 5.92
N ASN A 64 4.27 22.52 6.42
CA ASN A 64 2.99 23.15 6.05
C ASN A 64 2.73 23.20 4.53
N ASN A 65 3.38 22.34 3.75
CA ASN A 65 3.30 22.31 2.29
C ASN A 65 2.58 21.04 1.86
N LEU A 66 1.30 20.93 2.21
CA LEU A 66 0.48 19.80 1.84
C LEU A 66 0.00 19.93 0.39
N PRO A 67 -0.04 18.81 -0.38
CA PRO A 67 -0.70 18.79 -1.67
C PRO A 67 -2.21 19.02 -1.53
N PRO A 68 -2.90 19.40 -2.63
CA PRO A 68 -4.35 19.60 -2.60
C PRO A 68 -5.08 18.36 -2.07
N GLN A 69 -6.10 18.57 -1.25
CA GLN A 69 -6.85 17.49 -0.60
C GLN A 69 -7.44 16.48 -1.60
N ARG A 70 -7.89 16.95 -2.77
CA ARG A 70 -8.38 16.10 -3.86
C ARG A 70 -7.33 15.07 -4.31
N THR A 71 -6.07 15.51 -4.44
CA THR A 71 -4.96 14.64 -4.85
C THR A 71 -4.67 13.58 -3.80
N VAL A 72 -4.75 13.93 -2.51
CA VAL A 72 -4.55 12.98 -1.42
C VAL A 72 -5.66 11.92 -1.39
N PHE A 73 -6.91 12.31 -1.62
CA PHE A 73 -8.04 11.36 -1.70
C PHE A 73 -7.93 10.43 -2.91
N ILE A 74 -7.55 10.94 -4.08
CA ILE A 74 -7.34 10.10 -5.27
C ILE A 74 -6.24 9.08 -5.01
N HIS A 75 -5.11 9.52 -4.44
CA HIS A 75 -4.01 8.63 -4.08
C HIS A 75 -4.45 7.56 -3.07
N LEU A 76 -5.19 7.96 -2.04
CA LEU A 76 -5.71 7.05 -1.02
C LEU A 76 -6.62 5.99 -1.64
N PHE A 77 -7.57 6.41 -2.47
CA PHE A 77 -8.52 5.52 -3.14
C PHE A 77 -7.80 4.48 -4.01
N LEU A 78 -6.86 4.94 -4.86
CA LEU A 78 -6.09 4.04 -5.73
C LEU A 78 -5.19 3.08 -4.93
N THR A 79 -4.64 3.53 -3.81
CA THR A 79 -3.84 2.70 -2.92
C THR A 79 -4.70 1.62 -2.26
N LEU A 80 -5.85 1.98 -1.70
CA LEU A 80 -6.76 1.04 -1.04
C LEU A 80 -7.34 0.02 -2.02
N CYS A 81 -7.73 0.44 -3.23
CA CYS A 81 -8.25 -0.48 -4.25
C CYS A 81 -7.27 -1.63 -4.53
N PHE A 82 -5.98 -1.35 -4.59
CA PHE A 82 -4.97 -2.38 -4.81
C PHE A 82 -4.76 -3.28 -3.59
N PHE A 83 -4.75 -2.71 -2.39
CA PHE A 83 -4.61 -3.47 -1.15
C PHE A 83 -5.73 -4.49 -0.97
N PHE A 84 -6.99 -4.06 -1.09
CA PHE A 84 -8.15 -4.95 -0.99
C PHE A 84 -8.13 -6.03 -2.08
N TYR A 85 -7.73 -5.67 -3.30
CA TYR A 85 -7.61 -6.62 -4.38
C TYR A 85 -6.51 -7.67 -4.11
N SER A 86 -5.34 -7.24 -3.63
CA SER A 86 -4.19 -8.11 -3.36
C SER A 86 -4.47 -9.20 -2.32
N ASN A 87 -5.28 -8.88 -1.30
CA ASN A 87 -5.67 -9.85 -0.26
C ASN A 87 -6.67 -10.90 -0.79
N GLY A 88 -7.39 -10.63 -1.87
CA GLY A 88 -8.34 -11.55 -2.51
C GLY A 88 -7.74 -12.49 -3.57
N VAL A 89 -6.47 -12.31 -3.96
CA VAL A 89 -5.86 -12.96 -5.14
C VAL A 89 -5.86 -14.49 -5.05
N ASN A 90 -5.76 -15.07 -3.85
CA ASN A 90 -5.77 -16.53 -3.67
C ASN A 90 -7.08 -17.19 -4.19
N SER A 91 -8.21 -16.48 -4.13
CA SER A 91 -9.50 -16.96 -4.65
C SER A 91 -9.61 -16.89 -6.19
N LEU A 92 -8.75 -16.10 -6.83
CA LEU A 92 -8.82 -15.81 -8.27
C LEU A 92 -7.88 -16.68 -9.09
N TYR A 93 -6.96 -17.42 -8.46
CA TYR A 93 -5.92 -18.18 -9.16
C TYR A 93 -6.46 -19.27 -10.10
N ASN A 94 -7.64 -19.81 -9.80
CA ASN A 94 -8.31 -20.84 -10.60
C ASN A 94 -9.26 -20.25 -11.66
N THR A 95 -9.30 -18.92 -11.85
CA THR A 95 -10.22 -18.27 -12.78
C THR A 95 -9.53 -17.91 -14.10
N PRO A 96 -10.21 -18.01 -15.26
CA PRO A 96 -9.64 -17.51 -16.51
C PRO A 96 -9.37 -16.00 -16.42
N ASN A 97 -8.29 -15.55 -17.08
CA ASN A 97 -7.84 -14.14 -17.15
C ASN A 97 -7.23 -13.55 -15.86
N VAL A 98 -6.61 -14.37 -14.99
CA VAL A 98 -5.89 -13.91 -13.77
C VAL A 98 -4.94 -12.74 -14.06
N PHE A 99 -4.18 -12.81 -15.16
CA PHE A 99 -3.20 -11.80 -15.53
C PHE A 99 -3.83 -10.41 -15.75
N LEU A 100 -4.91 -10.32 -16.54
CA LEU A 100 -5.61 -9.06 -16.80
C LEU A 100 -6.26 -8.50 -15.54
N ARG A 101 -6.85 -9.38 -14.72
CA ARG A 101 -7.49 -8.99 -13.47
C ARG A 101 -6.49 -8.43 -12.46
N PHE A 102 -5.24 -8.88 -12.49
CA PHE A 102 -4.16 -8.36 -11.64
C PHE A 102 -3.50 -7.11 -12.23
N ALA A 103 -3.33 -7.04 -13.55
CA ALA A 103 -2.69 -5.93 -14.24
C ALA A 103 -3.46 -4.62 -14.11
N ILE A 104 -4.80 -4.64 -14.14
CA ILE A 104 -5.63 -3.44 -14.04
C ILE A 104 -5.48 -2.75 -12.66
N PRO A 105 -5.68 -3.43 -11.52
CA PRO A 105 -5.42 -2.88 -10.19
C PRO A 105 -3.98 -2.41 -10.02
N LEU A 106 -3.00 -3.17 -10.54
CA LEU A 106 -1.59 -2.79 -10.47
C LEU A 106 -1.31 -1.49 -11.24
N GLY A 107 -1.90 -1.33 -12.42
CA GLY A 107 -1.80 -0.10 -13.22
C GLY A 107 -2.43 1.10 -12.50
N LEU A 108 -3.61 0.92 -11.91
CA LEU A 108 -4.27 1.96 -11.10
C LEU A 108 -3.44 2.35 -9.87
N PHE A 109 -2.84 1.36 -9.20
CA PHE A 109 -1.92 1.58 -8.10
C PHE A 109 -0.72 2.42 -8.55
N ALA A 110 -0.07 2.03 -9.65
CA ALA A 110 1.08 2.73 -10.20
C ALA A 110 0.76 4.19 -10.55
N ILE A 111 -0.40 4.45 -11.17
CA ILE A 111 -0.89 5.81 -11.44
C ILE A 111 -1.05 6.60 -10.14
N GLY A 112 -1.65 5.98 -9.11
CA GLY A 112 -1.78 6.59 -7.79
C GLY A 112 -0.42 6.97 -7.19
N GLN A 113 0.56 6.07 -7.23
CA GLN A 113 1.91 6.31 -6.71
C GLN A 113 2.64 7.41 -7.50
N MET A 114 2.50 7.43 -8.82
CA MET A 114 3.05 8.52 -9.64
C MET A 114 2.47 9.88 -9.24
N ILE A 115 1.15 9.96 -9.05
CA ILE A 115 0.48 11.20 -8.60
C ILE A 115 1.03 11.66 -7.25
N TYR A 116 1.21 10.73 -6.30
CA TYR A 116 1.79 11.02 -5.00
C TYR A 116 3.22 11.56 -5.12
N ILE A 117 4.10 10.85 -5.84
CA ILE A 117 5.51 11.22 -5.99
C ILE A 117 5.65 12.60 -6.63
N ILE A 118 4.94 12.88 -7.73
CA ILE A 118 4.96 14.19 -8.40
C ILE A 118 4.50 15.29 -7.43
N SER A 119 3.41 15.03 -6.70
CA SER A 119 2.85 16.00 -5.75
C SER A 119 3.78 16.24 -4.56
N PHE A 120 4.45 15.19 -4.08
CA PHE A 120 5.43 15.24 -3.01
C PHE A 120 6.62 16.12 -3.41
N PHE A 121 7.23 15.87 -4.57
CA PHE A 121 8.36 16.68 -5.04
C PHE A 121 7.97 18.13 -5.35
N LYS A 122 6.77 18.36 -5.91
CA LYS A 122 6.26 19.71 -6.14
C LYS A 122 6.06 20.47 -4.82
N ALA A 123 5.52 19.82 -3.80
CA ALA A 123 5.37 20.37 -2.48
C ALA A 123 6.72 20.65 -1.79
N LEU A 124 7.70 19.76 -1.98
CA LEU A 124 9.05 19.94 -1.45
C LEU A 124 9.75 21.15 -2.07
N LYS A 125 9.67 21.31 -3.40
CA LYS A 125 10.27 22.44 -4.14
C LYS A 125 9.67 23.80 -3.75
N ARG A 126 8.37 23.87 -3.43
CA ARG A 126 7.73 25.09 -2.90
C ARG A 126 8.28 25.53 -1.55
N THR A 127 8.92 24.64 -0.81
CA THR A 127 9.53 24.98 0.49
C THR A 127 10.91 25.61 0.32
N THR A 128 11.59 25.35 -0.79
CA THR A 128 12.97 25.81 -1.05
C THR A 128 13.04 27.07 -1.91
N ALA A 129 11.91 27.48 -2.50
CA ALA A 129 11.76 28.72 -3.26
C ALA A 129 11.10 29.78 -2.36
#